data_AF-A0A060CM57-F1
#
_entry.id   AF-A0A060CM57-F1
#
_cell.length_a   1.000
_cell.length_b   1.000
_cell.length_c   1.000
_cell.angle_alpha   90.00
_cell.angle_beta   90.00
_cell.angle_gamma   90.00
#
_symmetry.space_group_name_H-M   'P 1'
#
loop_
_entity.id
_entity.type
_entity.pdbx_description
1 polymer ?
#
loop_
_entity_poly.entity_id
_entity_poly.type
_entity_poly.pdbx_seq_one_letter_code
_entity_poly.pdbx_strand_id
1 'polypeptide(L)'
;KKIWANFMENTHESIPVTESKPPENIIEVPIDLNTGLLATDDCGEAYMMPFIKGTQPSQYCTSHLEEINEENSEELKEITEDDPFLEDWWEWLWFGDNSTVTE
;
A
#
# COMPACT_ATOMS: atom_id res chain seq x y z
N LYS A 1 22.36 35.44 -0.12
CA LYS A 1 20.95 35.04 0.12
C LYS A 1 20.01 36.20 0.51
N LYS A 2 20.47 37.32 1.09
CA LYS A 2 19.59 38.44 1.52
C LYS A 2 18.99 39.30 0.40
N ILE A 3 19.67 39.42 -0.75
CA ILE A 3 19.22 40.28 -1.86
C ILE A 3 17.85 39.82 -2.41
N TRP A 4 17.71 38.50 -2.68
CA TRP A 4 16.47 37.95 -3.21
C TRP A 4 15.32 38.04 -2.20
N ALA A 5 15.55 37.65 -0.94
CA ALA A 5 14.52 37.68 0.10
C ALA A 5 13.96 39.10 0.31
N ASN A 6 14.83 40.09 0.51
CA ASN A 6 14.41 41.48 0.68
C ASN A 6 13.63 42.01 -0.53
N PHE A 7 14.02 41.63 -1.75
CA PHE A 7 13.30 42.05 -2.95
C PHE A 7 11.90 41.42 -3.03
N MET A 8 11.78 40.11 -2.78
CA MET A 8 10.51 39.39 -2.84
C MET A 8 9.55 39.83 -1.73
N GLU A 9 10.05 40.05 -0.51
CA GLU A 9 9.27 40.57 0.62
C GLU A 9 8.69 41.96 0.28
N ASN A 10 9.53 42.89 -0.17
CA ASN A 10 9.09 44.24 -0.52
C ASN A 10 8.12 44.26 -1.72
N THR A 11 8.35 43.40 -2.72
CA THR A 11 7.53 43.38 -3.94
C THR A 11 6.16 42.75 -3.70
N HIS A 12 6.06 41.77 -2.79
CA HIS A 12 4.83 41.06 -2.49
C HIS A 12 4.03 41.65 -1.31
N GLU A 13 4.50 42.70 -0.64
CA GLU A 13 3.83 43.31 0.54
C GLU A 13 2.35 43.67 0.30
N SER A 14 2.01 44.09 -0.92
CA SER A 14 0.64 44.48 -1.30
C SER A 14 -0.14 43.39 -2.07
N ILE A 15 0.47 42.22 -2.28
CA ILE A 15 -0.16 41.12 -3.03
C ILE A 15 -0.84 40.18 -2.03
N PRO A 16 -2.16 39.96 -2.15
CA PRO A 16 -2.85 39.04 -1.25
C PRO A 16 -2.39 37.60 -1.47
N VAL A 17 -2.23 36.85 -0.38
CA VAL A 17 -1.96 35.41 -0.46
C VAL A 17 -3.17 34.73 -1.08
N THR A 18 -2.92 34.01 -2.16
CA THR A 18 -3.95 33.22 -2.87
C THR A 18 -3.63 31.75 -2.68
N GLU A 19 -4.62 30.96 -2.28
CA GLU A 19 -4.49 29.50 -2.22
C GLU A 19 -4.54 28.92 -3.63
N SER A 20 -3.46 28.26 -4.03
CA SER A 20 -3.42 27.49 -5.27
C SER A 20 -4.09 26.14 -5.03
N LYS A 21 -5.12 25.82 -5.82
CA LYS A 21 -5.74 24.49 -5.79
C LYS A 21 -4.84 23.49 -6.51
N PRO A 22 -4.60 22.30 -5.93
CA PRO A 22 -3.87 21.25 -6.62
C PRO A 22 -4.65 20.81 -7.89
N PRO A 23 -3.95 20.53 -9.00
CA PRO A 23 -4.55 19.91 -10.18
C PRO A 23 -5.23 18.57 -9.86
N GLU A 24 -6.27 18.22 -10.62
CA GLU A 24 -7.07 16.98 -10.41
C GLU A 24 -6.27 15.68 -10.53
N ASN A 25 -5.12 15.69 -11.22
CA ASN A 25 -4.29 14.52 -11.44
C ASN A 25 -3.21 14.32 -10.35
N ILE A 26 -3.24 15.10 -9.26
CA ILE A 26 -2.37 14.93 -8.11
C ILE A 26 -3.10 14.13 -7.03
N ILE A 27 -2.44 13.12 -6.50
CA ILE A 27 -2.89 12.32 -5.35
C ILE A 27 -1.89 12.48 -4.21
N GLU A 28 -2.35 12.37 -2.96
CA GLU A 28 -1.47 12.32 -1.79
C GLU A 28 -1.41 10.90 -1.27
N VAL A 29 -0.20 10.38 -1.03
CA VAL A 29 0.02 9.05 -0.46
C VAL A 29 0.96 9.12 0.74
N PRO A 30 0.80 8.22 1.73
CA PRO A 30 1.69 8.15 2.89
C PRO A 30 3.03 7.52 2.51
N ILE A 31 4.13 8.23 2.76
CA ILE A 31 5.50 7.81 2.44
C ILE A 31 6.36 7.77 3.70
N ASP A 32 7.19 6.74 3.81
CA ASP A 32 8.29 6.67 4.79
C ASP A 32 9.50 7.46 4.26
N LEU A 33 9.99 8.43 5.03
CA LEU A 33 11.11 9.30 4.65
C LEU A 33 12.44 8.56 4.52
N ASN A 34 12.58 7.40 5.18
CA ASN A 34 13.82 6.64 5.16
C ASN A 34 13.96 5.83 3.88
N THR A 35 12.87 5.17 3.45
CA THR A 35 12.87 4.26 2.31
C THR A 35 12.31 4.87 1.02
N GLY A 36 11.48 5.90 1.12
CA GLY A 36 10.73 6.46 0.00
C GLY A 36 9.61 5.55 -0.52
N LEU A 37 9.28 4.48 0.22
CA LEU A 37 8.21 3.54 -0.08
C LEU A 37 6.91 3.94 0.62
N LEU A 38 5.81 3.28 0.26
CA LEU A 38 4.54 3.47 0.95
C LEU A 38 4.69 3.11 2.42
N ALA A 39 4.35 4.03 3.31
CA ALA A 39 4.38 3.78 4.75
C ALA A 39 3.24 2.83 5.13
N THR A 40 3.55 1.85 5.99
CA THR A 40 2.59 1.05 6.73
C THR A 40 2.45 1.59 8.16
N ASP A 41 1.48 1.09 8.92
CA ASP A 41 1.29 1.48 10.32
C ASP A 41 2.52 1.19 11.19
N ASP A 42 3.32 0.19 10.81
CA ASP A 42 4.56 -0.20 11.51
C ASP A 42 5.75 0.72 11.21
N CYS A 43 5.67 1.58 10.19
CA CYS A 43 6.79 2.46 9.78
C CYS A 43 6.94 3.72 10.64
N GLY A 44 6.10 3.89 11.67
CA GLY A 44 6.11 5.07 12.53
C GLY A 44 5.50 6.30 11.86
N GLU A 45 6.32 7.34 11.63
CA GLU A 45 5.81 8.61 11.09
C GLU A 45 5.65 8.55 9.56
N ALA A 46 4.41 8.54 9.10
CA ALA A 46 4.06 8.62 7.68
C ALA A 46 3.87 10.07 7.24
N TYR A 47 4.49 10.45 6.10
CA TYR A 47 4.35 11.77 5.52
C TYR A 47 3.47 11.73 4.27
N MET A 48 2.41 12.54 4.25
CA MET A 48 1.55 12.68 3.07
C MET A 48 2.28 13.49 2.01
N MET A 49 2.58 12.85 0.88
CA MET A 49 3.31 13.48 -0.23
C MET A 49 2.49 13.45 -1.52
N PRO A 50 2.49 14.56 -2.30
CA PRO A 50 1.78 14.64 -3.56
C PRO A 50 2.54 13.94 -4.70
N PHE A 51 1.83 13.16 -5.51
CA PHE A 51 2.33 12.51 -6.72
C PHE A 51 1.37 12.69 -7.88
N ILE A 52 1.91 12.62 -9.10
CA ILE A 52 1.06 12.44 -10.29
C ILE A 52 0.45 11.05 -10.21
N LYS A 53 -0.86 10.94 -10.47
CA LYS A 53 -1.54 9.65 -10.49
C LYS A 53 -0.83 8.66 -11.42
N GLY A 54 -0.39 7.53 -10.86
CA GLY A 54 0.34 6.48 -11.57
C GLY A 54 1.86 6.55 -11.41
N THR A 55 2.41 7.59 -10.77
CA THR A 55 3.85 7.72 -10.48
C THR A 55 4.18 7.53 -9.00
N GLN A 56 3.19 7.25 -8.17
CA GLN A 56 3.42 6.97 -6.76
C GLN A 56 4.13 5.63 -6.57
N PRO A 57 4.90 5.45 -5.49
CA PRO A 57 5.45 4.14 -5.12
C PRO A 57 4.32 3.11 -4.99
N SER A 58 4.57 1.89 -5.44
CA SER A 58 3.63 0.78 -5.37
C SER A 58 4.00 -0.26 -4.31
N GLN A 59 5.21 -0.18 -3.77
CA GLN A 59 5.73 -1.10 -2.76
C GLN A 59 5.61 -0.47 -1.38
N TYR A 60 5.31 -1.31 -0.40
CA TYR A 60 5.26 -0.94 1.01
C TYR A 60 6.64 -1.09 1.65
N CYS A 61 6.92 -0.21 2.61
CA CYS A 61 8.10 -0.34 3.45
C CYS A 61 7.98 -1.59 4.33
N THR A 62 9.03 -2.40 4.36
CA THR A 62 9.12 -3.61 5.19
C THR A 62 10.23 -3.50 6.23
N SER A 63 10.93 -2.37 6.29
CA SER A 63 12.11 -2.18 7.15
C SER A 63 11.79 -2.15 8.64
N HIS A 64 10.52 -1.92 9.00
CA HIS A 64 10.04 -1.78 10.39
C HIS A 64 9.07 -2.88 10.80
N LEU A 65 8.90 -3.91 9.96
CA LEU A 65 8.21 -5.12 10.40
C LEU A 65 9.10 -5.77 11.45
N GLU A 66 8.77 -5.56 12.72
CA GLU A 66 9.28 -6.41 13.80
C GLU A 66 9.02 -7.85 13.37
N GLU A 67 10.05 -8.69 13.44
CA GLU A 67 10.00 -10.09 13.05
C GLU A 67 8.67 -10.68 13.52
N ILE A 68 7.80 -11.03 12.57
CA ILE A 68 6.69 -11.92 12.87
C ILE A 68 7.37 -13.17 13.38
N ASN A 69 7.38 -13.36 14.70
CA ASN A 69 7.92 -14.56 15.34
C ASN A 69 7.44 -15.76 14.51
N GLU A 70 8.39 -16.58 14.07
CA GLU A 70 8.16 -17.81 13.30
C GLU A 70 7.16 -18.77 13.99
N GLU A 71 6.74 -18.48 15.22
CA GLU A 71 5.78 -19.22 16.04
C GLU A 71 4.32 -19.16 15.54
N ASN A 72 3.94 -18.28 14.61
CA ASN A 72 2.59 -18.29 14.02
C ASN A 72 2.55 -18.76 12.56
N SER A 73 3.64 -19.39 12.08
CA SER A 73 3.62 -20.15 10.83
C SER A 73 2.92 -21.52 10.98
N GLU A 74 2.51 -21.90 12.19
CA GLU A 74 1.91 -23.20 12.50
C GLU A 74 0.46 -23.40 12.03
N GLU A 75 -0.15 -22.47 11.29
CA GLU A 75 -1.47 -22.69 10.68
C GLU A 75 -1.52 -22.55 9.15
N LEU A 76 -0.38 -22.71 8.47
CA LEU A 76 -0.41 -23.27 7.13
C LEU A 76 -0.37 -24.78 7.26
N LYS A 77 -1.55 -25.42 7.38
CA LYS A 77 -1.65 -26.88 7.25
C LYS A 77 -0.97 -27.25 5.93
N GLU A 78 0.16 -27.95 6.01
CA GLU A 78 0.80 -28.55 4.85
C GLU A 78 -0.25 -29.38 4.15
N ILE A 79 -0.63 -28.94 2.95
CA ILE A 79 -1.42 -29.75 2.04
C ILE A 79 -0.50 -30.90 1.63
N THR A 80 -0.69 -32.07 2.25
CA THR A 80 0.01 -33.28 1.86
C THR A 80 -0.71 -33.91 0.66
N GLU A 81 0.02 -34.71 -0.11
CA GLU A 81 -0.51 -35.39 -1.31
C GLU A 81 -1.65 -36.37 -0.96
N ASP A 82 -1.76 -36.76 0.31
CA ASP A 82 -2.78 -37.65 0.87
C ASP A 82 -3.92 -36.91 1.61
N ASP A 83 -4.07 -35.58 1.46
CA ASP A 83 -5.17 -34.84 2.11
C ASP A 83 -6.51 -35.23 1.47
N PRO A 84 -7.48 -35.79 2.23
CA PRO A 84 -8.78 -36.21 1.70
C PRO A 84 -9.55 -35.06 1.04
N PHE A 85 -9.29 -33.82 1.45
CA PHE A 85 -9.87 -32.64 0.83
C PHE A 85 -9.36 -32.43 -0.61
N LEU A 86 -8.14 -32.88 -0.94
CA LEU A 86 -7.56 -32.80 -2.28
C LEU A 86 -8.08 -33.86 -3.26
N GLU A 87 -8.58 -35.00 -2.81
CA GLU A 87 -9.20 -35.97 -3.71
C GLU A 87 -10.62 -35.53 -4.10
N ASP A 88 -11.40 -35.05 -3.11
CA ASP A 88 -12.80 -34.69 -3.31
C ASP A 88 -13.00 -33.49 -4.26
N TRP A 89 -12.11 -32.48 -4.20
CA TRP A 89 -12.21 -31.33 -5.10
C TRP A 89 -11.78 -31.65 -6.54
N TRP A 90 -10.80 -32.55 -6.76
CA TRP A 90 -10.34 -32.95 -8.09
C TRP A 90 -11.42 -33.73 -8.83
N GLU A 91 -12.09 -34.65 -8.14
CA GLU A 91 -13.25 -35.38 -8.66
C GLU A 91 -14.42 -34.43 -8.99
N TRP A 92 -14.70 -33.46 -8.12
CA TRP A 92 -15.72 -32.43 -8.39
C TRP A 92 -15.38 -31.55 -9.61
N LEU A 93 -14.11 -31.15 -9.77
CA LEU A 93 -13.65 -30.34 -10.88
C LEU A 93 -13.74 -31.10 -12.21
N TRP A 94 -13.54 -32.41 -12.18
CA TRP A 94 -13.51 -33.24 -13.39
C TRP A 94 -14.88 -33.79 -13.81
N PHE A 95 -15.72 -34.15 -12.85
CA PHE A 95 -17.01 -34.80 -13.14
C PHE A 95 -18.23 -33.92 -12.86
N GLY A 96 -18.03 -32.76 -12.25
CA GLY A 96 -19.11 -31.87 -11.83
C GLY A 96 -19.90 -32.43 -10.65
N ASP A 97 -20.76 -31.59 -10.08
CA ASP A 97 -21.59 -31.94 -8.92
C ASP A 97 -22.48 -33.16 -9.18
N ASN A 98 -22.15 -34.29 -8.56
CA ASN A 98 -22.94 -35.52 -8.65
C ASN A 98 -24.03 -35.60 -7.57
N SER A 99 -24.31 -34.50 -6.85
CA SER A 99 -25.29 -34.47 -5.76
C SER A 99 -26.75 -34.34 -6.22
N THR A 100 -27.16 -35.01 -7.30
CA THR A 100 -28.59 -35.35 -7.49
C THR A 100 -28.76 -36.59 -8.35
N VAL A 101 -29.10 -37.74 -7.73
CA VAL A 101 -30.30 -38.54 -8.05
C VAL A 101 -30.58 -39.42 -6.82
N THR A 102 -31.41 -38.93 -5.90
CA THR A 102 -32.22 -39.82 -5.06
C THR A 102 -33.48 -40.16 -5.84
N GLU A 103 -33.63 -41.42 -6.23
CA GLU A 103 -34.92 -42.03 -6.56
C GLU A 103 -35.25 -43.09 -5.50
#